data_AF-A0A0K6FMN9-F1
#
_entry.id   AF-A0A0K6FMN9-F1
#
_cell.length_a   1.000
_cell.length_b   1.000
_cell.length_c   1.000
_cell.angle_alpha   90.00
_cell.angle_beta   90.00
_cell.angle_gamma   90.00
#
_symmetry.space_group_name_H-M   'P 1'
#
loop_
_entity.id
_entity.type
_entity.pdbx_description
1 polymer ?
#
loop_
_entity_poly.entity_id
_entity_poly.type
_entity_poly.pdbx_seq_one_letter_code
_entity_poly.pdbx_strand_id
1 'polypeptide(L)'
;MGNHIHLMVWAPASRPPSIFILPQCPSPTAPAESPFHLVCGPLPQVSKMTSATGPRRLMDVFPPGFDINSKSLSSRGHYHFAPEQLYHRLTDEYLPEKHIESTIVKSVWYGKQRKSARHEFILIEVEDLQAELKNYIVLDRNLNEAVAPTGKKIIPPKVASVSYSCRGAALDAFRVSYDGIEKRLLRECALWPRDYLEKIEFNSSEPFFLYQLATLVHVVSDKSPNYAMAYRNCYWFAGLIWECMRHLRPSAGYDDRLAANRGKFSILRYKPEVQERDAICDAFEKEMALVESRLVASRKLWSRMNGLNEGVEPTPPPEVSGPESQGPYKPNPPEKHLSYDENRHAMGMHCNNVKKRRSLWFGRRNSSFEL
;
A
#
# COMPACT_ATOMS: atom_id res chain seq x y z
N MET A 1 -63.71 16.45 26.22
CA MET A 1 -62.66 15.48 26.59
C MET A 1 -61.37 15.93 25.92
N GLY A 2 -60.54 16.66 26.67
CA GLY A 2 -59.30 17.26 26.14
C GLY A 2 -58.09 16.45 26.60
N ASN A 3 -57.29 16.00 25.65
CA ASN A 3 -56.06 15.26 25.94
C ASN A 3 -54.90 16.25 26.12
N HIS A 4 -54.40 16.35 27.36
CA HIS A 4 -53.15 17.02 27.68
C HIS A 4 -51.97 16.12 27.27
N ILE A 5 -51.12 16.62 26.36
CA ILE A 5 -49.84 16.00 26.01
C ILE A 5 -48.75 16.67 26.85
N HIS A 6 -48.15 15.93 27.77
CA HIS A 6 -46.95 16.34 28.51
C HIS A 6 -45.71 16.15 27.63
N LEU A 7 -45.12 17.25 27.16
CA LEU A 7 -43.75 17.26 26.63
C LEU A 7 -42.76 17.34 27.81
N MET A 8 -42.02 16.26 28.08
CA MET A 8 -40.82 16.32 28.90
C MET A 8 -39.64 16.77 28.03
N VAL A 9 -39.13 17.96 28.31
CA VAL A 9 -37.87 18.48 27.78
C VAL A 9 -36.73 17.89 28.61
N TRP A 10 -35.86 17.11 27.98
CA TRP A 10 -34.67 16.56 28.62
C TRP A 10 -33.49 17.52 28.41
N ALA A 11 -33.03 18.14 29.49
CA ALA A 11 -31.84 18.98 29.51
C ALA A 11 -30.58 18.15 29.82
N PRO A 12 -29.41 18.44 29.21
CA PRO A 12 -28.19 17.68 29.49
C PRO A 12 -27.52 18.15 30.79
N ALA A 13 -27.19 17.19 31.64
CA ALA A 13 -26.47 17.39 32.89
C ALA A 13 -25.03 17.87 32.66
N SER A 14 -24.69 18.98 33.31
CA SER A 14 -23.36 19.55 33.49
C SER A 14 -22.46 18.61 34.30
N ARG A 15 -21.29 18.24 33.77
CA ARG A 15 -20.23 17.54 34.51
C ARG A 15 -19.32 18.55 35.24
N PRO A 16 -18.85 18.26 36.46
CA PRO A 16 -17.85 19.06 37.15
C PRO A 16 -16.43 18.79 36.61
N PRO A 17 -15.48 19.73 36.78
CA PRO A 17 -14.12 19.57 36.30
C PRO A 17 -13.32 18.59 37.18
N SER A 18 -12.71 17.60 36.54
CA SER A 18 -11.71 16.73 37.16
C SER A 18 -10.36 17.46 37.21
N ILE A 19 -9.89 17.76 38.42
CA ILE A 19 -8.54 18.24 38.69
C ILE A 19 -7.59 17.04 38.56
N PHE A 20 -6.71 17.06 37.57
CA PHE A 20 -5.58 16.14 37.47
C PHE A 20 -4.39 16.76 38.19
N ILE A 21 -3.95 16.12 39.27
CA ILE A 21 -2.65 16.37 39.90
C ILE A 21 -1.62 15.55 39.14
N LEU A 22 -0.66 16.22 38.50
CA LEU A 22 0.49 15.59 37.86
C LEU A 22 1.53 15.21 38.93
N PRO A 23 2.13 14.01 38.89
CA PRO A 23 3.29 13.71 39.71
C PRO A 23 4.52 14.45 39.17
N GLN A 24 5.27 15.07 40.08
CA GLN A 24 6.54 15.74 39.81
C GLN A 24 7.60 14.72 39.33
N CYS A 25 8.26 15.04 38.22
CA CYS A 25 9.46 14.32 37.77
C CYS A 25 10.64 14.65 38.70
N PRO A 26 11.45 13.65 39.12
CA PRO A 26 12.72 13.92 39.75
C PRO A 26 13.76 14.38 38.71
N SER A 27 14.51 15.41 39.09
CA SER A 27 15.65 15.97 38.34
C SER A 27 16.76 14.93 38.12
N PRO A 28 17.46 14.95 36.98
CA PRO A 28 18.59 14.06 36.75
C PRO A 28 19.84 14.54 37.50
N THR A 29 20.36 13.67 38.36
CA THR A 29 21.67 13.80 39.00
C THR A 29 22.77 13.55 37.96
N ALA A 30 23.66 14.52 37.77
CA ALA A 30 24.85 14.39 36.93
C ALA A 30 25.85 13.39 37.54
N PRO A 31 26.46 12.48 36.76
CA PRO A 31 27.62 11.73 37.21
C PRO A 31 28.93 12.46 36.88
N ALA A 32 29.87 12.26 37.80
CA ALA A 32 31.18 12.88 37.90
C ALA A 32 32.11 12.58 36.72
N GLU A 33 32.93 13.58 36.40
CA GLU A 33 34.06 13.51 35.48
C GLU A 33 35.19 12.65 36.07
N SER A 34 35.78 11.81 35.22
CA SER A 34 37.05 11.12 35.48
C SER A 34 38.03 11.41 34.33
N PRO A 35 39.29 11.79 34.61
CA PRO A 35 40.25 12.11 33.57
C PRO A 35 41.11 10.90 33.25
N PHE A 36 40.91 10.31 32.06
CA PHE A 36 41.92 9.45 31.43
C PHE A 36 42.43 10.12 30.16
N HIS A 37 43.67 10.62 30.24
CA HIS A 37 44.43 11.07 29.08
C HIS A 37 44.83 9.85 28.25
N LEU A 38 44.15 9.64 27.11
CA LEU A 38 44.62 8.79 26.03
C LEU A 38 45.10 9.68 24.88
N VAL A 39 46.40 9.57 24.60
CA VAL A 39 47.06 10.21 23.46
C VAL A 39 46.66 9.45 22.19
N CYS A 40 45.79 10.03 21.37
CA CYS A 40 45.52 9.55 20.01
C CYS A 40 46.38 10.30 19.00
N GLY A 41 47.15 9.55 18.21
CA GLY A 41 47.85 10.07 17.03
C GLY A 41 46.86 10.47 15.91
N PRO A 42 47.29 11.30 14.95
CA PRO A 42 46.42 11.83 13.91
C PRO A 42 46.01 10.70 12.94
N LEU A 43 44.72 10.35 12.96
CA LEU A 43 44.09 9.58 11.90
C LEU A 43 43.97 10.45 10.63
N PRO A 44 44.10 9.84 9.43
CA PRO A 44 43.97 10.57 8.18
C PRO A 44 42.59 11.21 8.10
N GLN A 45 42.58 12.53 7.86
CA GLN A 45 41.37 13.29 7.64
C GLN A 45 40.68 12.77 6.37
N VAL A 46 39.72 11.86 6.54
CA VAL A 46 38.70 11.62 5.53
C VAL A 46 37.89 12.91 5.47
N SER A 47 38.14 13.67 4.42
CA SER A 47 37.40 14.87 4.06
C SER A 47 35.90 14.56 4.08
N LYS A 48 35.21 14.96 5.15
CA LYS A 48 33.75 15.06 5.19
C LYS A 48 33.35 16.07 4.11
N MET A 49 33.07 15.56 2.92
CA MET A 49 32.30 16.27 1.91
C MET A 49 30.91 16.52 2.51
N THR A 50 30.76 17.63 3.21
CA THR A 50 29.45 18.23 3.48
C THR A 50 28.99 18.85 2.16
N SER A 51 28.60 18.00 1.21
CA SER A 51 27.85 18.47 0.05
C SER A 51 26.48 18.89 0.56
N ALA A 52 26.16 20.15 0.33
CA ALA A 52 24.82 20.72 0.49
C ALA A 52 23.86 20.14 -0.57
N THR A 53 23.72 18.80 -0.62
CA THR A 53 22.66 18.11 -1.36
C THR A 53 21.36 18.32 -0.60
N GLY A 54 20.63 19.36 -0.99
CA GLY A 54 19.28 19.65 -0.52
C GLY A 54 18.25 18.57 -0.91
N PRO A 55 16.95 18.92 -0.97
CA PRO A 55 15.79 18.01 -0.96
C PRO A 55 15.70 16.98 -2.12
N ARG A 56 16.70 16.89 -3.00
CA ARG A 56 16.78 15.87 -4.06
C ARG A 56 16.83 14.45 -3.52
N ARG A 57 17.45 14.21 -2.36
CA ARG A 57 17.55 12.84 -1.81
C ARG A 57 16.19 12.18 -1.57
N LEU A 58 15.14 12.93 -1.29
CA LEU A 58 13.80 12.35 -1.08
C LEU A 58 13.10 11.92 -2.38
N MET A 59 13.54 12.42 -3.53
CA MET A 59 13.12 11.88 -4.83
C MET A 59 13.59 10.43 -4.99
N ASP A 60 14.69 10.06 -4.34
CA ASP A 60 15.40 8.81 -4.60
C ASP A 60 14.73 7.58 -3.94
N VAL A 61 13.70 7.76 -3.10
CA VAL A 61 12.90 6.62 -2.59
C VAL A 61 12.16 5.91 -3.74
N PHE A 62 11.82 6.67 -4.78
CA PHE A 62 11.27 6.08 -6.00
C PHE A 62 12.37 6.02 -7.06
N PRO A 63 12.37 4.97 -7.89
CA PRO A 63 13.36 4.84 -8.94
C PRO A 63 13.46 6.09 -9.83
N PRO A 64 14.66 6.44 -10.32
CA PRO A 64 14.84 7.51 -11.30
C PRO A 64 13.90 7.33 -12.50
N GLY A 65 13.23 8.41 -12.92
CA GLY A 65 12.26 8.40 -14.02
C GLY A 65 10.80 8.27 -13.60
N PHE A 66 10.51 8.22 -12.30
CA PHE A 66 9.14 8.29 -11.79
C PHE A 66 8.42 9.60 -12.15
N ASP A 67 9.17 10.69 -12.33
CA ASP A 67 8.74 12.04 -12.65
C ASP A 67 8.53 12.30 -14.16
N ILE A 68 9.27 11.61 -15.04
CA ILE A 68 9.37 11.92 -16.49
C ILE A 68 8.02 11.94 -17.22
N ASN A 69 7.07 11.10 -16.82
CA ASN A 69 5.75 11.00 -17.46
C ASN A 69 4.62 11.63 -16.64
N SER A 70 4.94 12.29 -15.52
CA SER A 70 3.95 13.10 -14.81
C SER A 70 3.69 14.37 -15.63
N LYS A 71 2.80 14.28 -16.63
CA LYS A 71 2.27 15.44 -17.39
C LYS A 71 1.65 16.51 -16.47
N SER A 72 1.46 16.16 -15.21
CA SER A 72 1.13 17.02 -14.10
C SER A 72 2.42 17.49 -13.42
N LEU A 73 3.09 18.51 -13.99
CA LEU A 73 3.66 19.57 -13.16
C LEU A 73 2.48 20.37 -12.60
N SER A 74 1.59 19.71 -11.84
CA SER A 74 0.59 20.46 -11.10
C SER A 74 1.38 21.30 -10.11
N SER A 75 0.96 22.53 -9.90
CA SER A 75 1.52 23.41 -8.88
C SER A 75 1.41 22.85 -7.44
N ARG A 76 0.92 21.62 -7.27
CA ARG A 76 0.76 20.91 -6.01
C ARG A 76 1.93 19.93 -5.88
N GLY A 77 2.71 20.05 -4.81
CA GLY A 77 3.94 19.31 -4.55
C GLY A 77 3.75 17.82 -4.25
N HIS A 78 3.00 17.09 -5.09
CA HIS A 78 2.91 15.64 -5.07
C HIS A 78 2.76 15.09 -6.49
N TYR A 79 3.23 13.86 -6.70
CA TYR A 79 3.01 13.10 -7.92
C TYR A 79 1.69 12.34 -7.86
N HIS A 80 1.12 12.04 -9.02
CA HIS A 80 -0.13 11.29 -9.14
C HIS A 80 0.03 10.14 -10.11
N PHE A 81 -0.31 8.93 -9.67
CA PHE A 81 -0.30 7.72 -10.50
C PHE A 81 -1.64 7.01 -10.43
N ALA A 82 -2.16 6.59 -11.58
CA ALA A 82 -3.23 5.60 -11.60
C ALA A 82 -2.69 4.23 -11.12
N PRO A 83 -3.50 3.38 -10.48
CA PRO A 83 -3.06 2.06 -10.03
C PRO A 83 -2.39 1.21 -11.10
N GLU A 84 -3.00 1.14 -12.30
CA GLU A 84 -2.44 0.44 -13.47
C GLU A 84 -1.07 0.99 -13.87
N GLN A 85 -0.91 2.32 -13.89
CA GLN A 85 0.37 2.97 -14.23
C GLN A 85 1.47 2.65 -13.22
N LEU A 86 1.16 2.73 -11.92
CA LEU A 86 2.13 2.42 -10.88
C LEU A 86 2.49 0.93 -10.88
N TYR A 87 1.49 0.07 -11.08
CA TYR A 87 1.66 -1.37 -11.23
C TYR A 87 2.61 -1.70 -12.39
N HIS A 88 2.35 -1.24 -13.61
CA HIS A 88 3.22 -1.51 -14.77
C HIS A 88 4.64 -0.97 -14.56
N ARG A 89 4.78 0.23 -13.99
CA ARG A 89 6.09 0.81 -13.74
C ARG A 89 6.92 0.00 -12.74
N LEU A 90 6.26 -0.59 -11.74
CA LEU A 90 6.91 -1.40 -10.72
C LEU A 90 7.07 -2.86 -11.13
N THR A 91 6.35 -3.38 -12.13
CA THR A 91 6.37 -4.82 -12.46
C THR A 91 6.85 -5.12 -13.88
N ASP A 92 6.41 -4.35 -14.88
CA ASP A 92 6.74 -4.57 -16.29
C ASP A 92 7.97 -3.79 -16.75
N GLU A 93 8.10 -2.54 -16.29
CA GLU A 93 9.26 -1.68 -16.61
C GLU A 93 10.43 -1.89 -15.62
N TYR A 94 10.48 -3.06 -15.00
CA TYR A 94 11.50 -3.40 -14.02
C TYR A 94 12.87 -3.45 -14.67
N LEU A 95 13.72 -2.50 -14.25
CA LEU A 95 15.16 -2.56 -14.45
C LEU A 95 15.78 -2.90 -13.09
N PRO A 96 16.65 -3.90 -12.96
CA PRO A 96 17.24 -4.26 -11.67
C PRO A 96 17.98 -3.12 -10.96
N GLU A 97 18.48 -2.14 -11.72
CA GLU A 97 19.09 -0.90 -11.24
C GLU A 97 18.11 0.02 -10.51
N LYS A 98 16.81 -0.14 -10.75
CA LYS A 98 15.75 0.62 -10.08
C LYS A 98 15.45 0.12 -8.67
N HIS A 99 16.05 -0.99 -8.25
CA HIS A 99 15.94 -1.52 -6.88
C HIS A 99 14.50 -1.58 -6.32
N ILE A 100 13.49 -1.88 -7.13
CA ILE A 100 12.08 -1.91 -6.65
C ILE A 100 11.86 -2.86 -5.46
N GLU A 101 12.75 -3.86 -5.32
CA GLU A 101 12.72 -4.86 -4.26
C GLU A 101 13.33 -4.34 -2.95
N SER A 102 13.97 -3.16 -2.95
CA SER A 102 14.42 -2.49 -1.73
C SER A 102 13.37 -1.55 -1.15
N THR A 103 12.36 -1.14 -1.93
CA THR A 103 11.28 -0.28 -1.46
C THR A 103 10.19 -1.09 -0.75
N ILE A 104 10.14 -0.95 0.57
CA ILE A 104 9.16 -1.61 1.42
C ILE A 104 8.10 -0.64 1.93
N VAL A 105 6.95 -1.17 2.28
CA VAL A 105 5.90 -0.50 3.05
C VAL A 105 6.19 -0.72 4.53
N LYS A 106 6.56 0.35 5.23
CA LYS A 106 6.92 0.30 6.66
C LYS A 106 5.68 0.32 7.55
N SER A 107 4.75 1.22 7.24
CA SER A 107 3.54 1.43 8.02
C SER A 107 2.40 1.94 7.14
N VAL A 108 1.17 1.59 7.51
CA VAL A 108 -0.03 2.01 6.79
C VAL A 108 -1.08 2.48 7.80
N TRP A 109 -1.70 3.62 7.54
CA TRP A 109 -2.76 4.18 8.38
C TRP A 109 -4.07 4.25 7.61
N TYR A 110 -5.13 3.78 8.25
CA TYR A 110 -6.50 3.99 7.77
C TYR A 110 -6.96 5.38 8.18
N GLY A 111 -7.05 6.29 7.21
CA GLY A 111 -7.39 7.69 7.44
C GLY A 111 -8.85 7.99 7.18
N LYS A 112 -9.40 8.93 7.96
CA LYS A 112 -10.72 9.51 7.73
C LYS A 112 -10.69 11.02 7.88
N GLN A 113 -11.16 11.72 6.85
CA GLN A 113 -11.26 13.16 6.88
C GLN A 113 -12.29 13.61 7.93
N ARG A 114 -11.95 14.60 8.75
CA ARG A 114 -12.88 15.20 9.74
C ARG A 114 -13.92 16.10 9.10
N LYS A 115 -13.53 16.78 8.02
CA LYS A 115 -14.39 17.70 7.24
C LYS A 115 -15.02 16.96 6.04
N SER A 116 -15.97 17.63 5.37
CA SER A 116 -16.59 17.14 4.12
C SER A 116 -17.38 15.82 4.29
N ALA A 117 -17.50 15.03 3.22
CA ALA A 117 -18.19 13.74 3.16
C ALA A 117 -17.50 12.62 3.97
N ARG A 118 -16.64 12.98 4.94
CA ARG A 118 -15.83 12.09 5.79
C ARG A 118 -15.07 11.03 4.98
N HIS A 119 -14.45 11.49 3.90
CA HIS A 119 -13.71 10.66 2.96
C HIS A 119 -12.71 9.73 3.69
N GLU A 120 -12.73 8.46 3.34
CA GLU A 120 -11.79 7.45 3.85
C GLU A 120 -10.69 7.20 2.83
N PHE A 121 -9.46 7.10 3.31
CA PHE A 121 -8.25 6.99 2.51
C PHE A 121 -7.23 6.13 3.26
N ILE A 122 -6.16 5.74 2.56
CA ILE A 122 -5.04 5.03 3.15
C ILE A 122 -3.79 5.92 3.02
N LEU A 123 -3.08 6.14 4.13
CA LEU A 123 -1.75 6.75 4.11
C LEU A 123 -0.71 5.63 4.29
N ILE A 124 0.36 5.67 3.50
CA ILE A 124 1.40 4.66 3.46
C ILE A 124 2.74 5.37 3.72
N GLU A 125 3.53 4.88 4.66
CA GLU A 125 4.95 5.21 4.81
C GLU A 125 5.75 4.12 4.09
N VAL A 126 6.56 4.54 3.12
CA VAL A 126 7.49 3.67 2.40
C VAL A 126 8.92 3.99 2.81
N GLU A 127 9.76 2.97 2.75
CA GLU A 127 11.19 3.05 3.08
C GLU A 127 11.99 2.32 2.00
N ASP A 128 13.04 2.96 1.50
CA ASP A 128 14.05 2.30 0.69
C ASP A 128 15.16 1.76 1.61
N LEU A 129 15.29 0.44 1.66
CA LEU A 129 16.25 -0.26 2.50
C LEU A 129 17.71 0.02 2.14
N GLN A 130 18.02 0.41 0.90
CA GLN A 130 19.40 0.69 0.49
C GLN A 130 19.82 2.11 0.83
N ALA A 131 18.92 3.07 0.61
CA ALA A 131 19.21 4.49 0.84
C ALA A 131 18.85 4.97 2.26
N GLU A 132 18.13 4.15 3.04
CA GLU A 132 17.55 4.50 4.35
C GLU A 132 16.66 5.76 4.28
N LEU A 133 15.99 5.94 3.14
CA LEU A 133 15.13 7.08 2.87
C LEU A 133 13.66 6.71 3.04
N LYS A 134 12.88 7.68 3.53
CA LYS A 134 11.44 7.50 3.79
C LYS A 134 10.61 8.46 2.97
N ASN A 135 9.45 8.00 2.51
CA ASN A 135 8.47 8.86 1.83
C ASN A 135 7.04 8.43 2.19
N TYR A 136 6.05 9.25 1.79
CA TYR A 136 4.65 9.02 2.05
C TYR A 136 3.84 8.95 0.76
N ILE A 137 2.89 8.03 0.74
CA ILE A 137 1.92 7.86 -0.35
C ILE A 137 0.52 7.90 0.24
N VAL A 138 -0.38 8.64 -0.39
CA VAL A 138 -1.81 8.60 -0.11
C VAL A 138 -2.47 7.79 -1.20
N LEU A 139 -3.35 6.89 -0.81
CA LEU A 139 -4.20 6.12 -1.69
C LEU A 139 -5.66 6.49 -1.41
N ASP A 140 -6.33 7.02 -2.43
CA ASP A 140 -7.71 7.44 -2.34
C ASP A 140 -8.49 7.20 -3.64
N ARG A 141 -9.84 7.18 -3.53
CA ARG A 141 -10.75 6.96 -4.66
C ARG A 141 -11.73 8.12 -4.79
N ASN A 142 -11.64 8.85 -5.89
CA ASN A 142 -12.47 10.02 -6.18
C ASN A 142 -13.38 9.78 -7.38
N LEU A 143 -14.37 10.67 -7.54
CA LEU A 143 -15.16 10.75 -8.76
C LEU A 143 -14.33 11.52 -9.80
N ASN A 144 -14.21 10.99 -11.02
CA ASN A 144 -13.58 11.73 -12.11
C ASN A 144 -14.52 12.86 -12.60
N GLU A 145 -14.36 14.05 -12.02
CA GLU A 145 -15.18 15.23 -12.38
C GLU A 145 -15.00 15.68 -13.83
N ALA A 146 -13.84 15.39 -14.46
CA ALA A 146 -13.60 15.74 -15.86
C ALA A 146 -14.50 14.95 -16.83
N VAL A 147 -14.94 13.76 -16.41
CA VAL A 147 -15.86 12.88 -17.17
C VAL A 147 -17.30 13.06 -16.70
N ALA A 148 -17.53 13.76 -15.58
CA ALA A 148 -18.89 14.11 -15.18
C ALA A 148 -19.48 15.01 -16.28
N PRO A 149 -20.66 14.67 -16.84
CA PRO A 149 -21.25 15.42 -17.93
C PRO A 149 -21.35 16.89 -17.49
N THR A 150 -20.54 17.73 -18.12
CA THR A 150 -20.47 19.17 -17.89
C THR A 150 -21.69 19.82 -18.54
N GLY A 151 -22.87 19.31 -18.19
CA GLY A 151 -24.16 19.77 -18.62
C GLY A 151 -24.49 21.05 -17.88
N LYS A 152 -23.81 22.14 -18.25
CA LYS A 152 -24.30 23.50 -18.06
C LYS A 152 -25.58 23.67 -18.89
N LYS A 153 -26.70 23.14 -18.40
CA LYS A 153 -28.02 23.70 -18.71
C LYS A 153 -28.87 23.65 -17.45
N ILE A 154 -29.01 24.85 -16.88
CA ILE A 154 -30.00 25.24 -15.89
C ILE A 154 -31.37 24.90 -16.47
N ILE A 155 -31.86 23.69 -16.26
CA ILE A 155 -33.28 23.37 -16.40
C ILE A 155 -33.84 23.42 -14.98
N PRO A 156 -34.84 24.27 -14.70
CA PRO A 156 -35.35 24.47 -13.36
C PRO A 156 -35.91 23.17 -12.77
N PRO A 157 -35.78 22.98 -11.44
CA PRO A 157 -36.12 21.75 -10.75
C PRO A 157 -37.64 21.66 -10.57
N LYS A 158 -38.36 21.32 -11.62
CA LYS A 158 -39.73 20.83 -11.50
C LYS A 158 -39.82 19.52 -12.28
N VAL A 159 -39.91 18.42 -11.53
CA VAL A 159 -40.31 17.07 -11.95
C VAL A 159 -39.28 16.19 -12.69
N ALA A 160 -37.98 16.47 -12.64
CA ALA A 160 -36.99 15.49 -13.10
C ALA A 160 -36.77 14.40 -12.04
N SER A 161 -37.36 13.23 -12.30
CA SER A 161 -37.05 11.96 -11.63
C SER A 161 -35.53 11.84 -11.47
N VAL A 162 -35.07 11.67 -10.22
CA VAL A 162 -33.67 11.48 -9.85
C VAL A 162 -33.18 10.22 -10.55
N SER A 163 -32.68 10.36 -11.77
CA SER A 163 -32.05 9.26 -12.50
C SER A 163 -30.77 8.92 -11.76
N TYR A 164 -30.78 7.82 -11.02
CA TYR A 164 -29.65 7.21 -10.30
C TYR A 164 -28.48 6.75 -11.21
N SER A 165 -28.37 7.29 -12.43
CA SER A 165 -27.48 6.81 -13.48
C SER A 165 -26.20 7.62 -13.66
N CYS A 166 -25.86 8.54 -12.75
CA CYS A 166 -24.55 9.22 -12.77
C CYS A 166 -23.44 8.23 -12.35
N ARG A 167 -23.10 7.30 -13.25
CA ARG A 167 -21.94 6.41 -13.18
C ARG A 167 -20.80 7.11 -13.89
N GLY A 168 -19.99 7.85 -13.14
CA GLY A 168 -18.70 8.34 -13.66
C GLY A 168 -17.64 7.25 -13.54
N ALA A 169 -16.56 7.35 -14.32
CA ALA A 169 -15.37 6.55 -14.08
C ALA A 169 -14.82 6.87 -12.67
N ALA A 170 -14.39 5.84 -11.94
CA ALA A 170 -13.66 6.06 -10.70
C ALA A 170 -12.26 6.58 -11.00
N LEU A 171 -11.78 7.45 -10.12
CA LEU A 171 -10.42 7.94 -10.13
C LEU A 171 -9.72 7.43 -8.88
N ASP A 172 -9.16 6.22 -9.00
CA ASP A 172 -8.26 5.65 -8.01
C ASP A 172 -6.88 6.26 -8.21
N ALA A 173 -6.22 6.66 -7.13
CA ALA A 173 -4.99 7.44 -7.22
C ALA A 173 -3.98 7.10 -6.13
N PHE A 174 -2.74 6.88 -6.55
CA PHE A 174 -1.56 6.99 -5.69
C PHE A 174 -1.02 8.41 -5.76
N ARG A 175 -1.06 9.13 -4.65
CA ARG A 175 -0.53 10.49 -4.51
C ARG A 175 0.73 10.46 -3.66
N VAL A 176 1.87 10.73 -4.27
CA VAL A 176 3.19 10.54 -3.66
C VAL A 176 3.78 11.87 -3.24
N SER A 177 4.28 12.01 -2.01
CA SER A 177 4.88 13.25 -1.55
C SER A 177 6.16 13.59 -2.33
N TYR A 178 6.29 14.85 -2.74
CA TYR A 178 7.52 15.34 -3.39
C TYR A 178 8.67 15.49 -2.38
N ASP A 179 8.38 15.90 -1.16
CA ASP A 179 9.36 16.26 -0.13
C ASP A 179 9.35 15.31 1.09
N GLY A 180 8.57 14.22 1.02
CA GLY A 180 8.35 13.29 2.15
C GLY A 180 7.71 13.91 3.38
N ILE A 181 7.06 15.07 3.29
CA ILE A 181 6.34 15.67 4.41
C ILE A 181 4.87 15.23 4.39
N GLU A 182 4.52 14.24 5.22
CA GLU A 182 3.16 13.68 5.38
C GLU A 182 2.08 14.78 5.46
N LYS A 183 2.25 15.75 6.36
CA LYS A 183 1.27 16.79 6.62
C LYS A 183 1.04 17.69 5.41
N ARG A 184 2.08 17.92 4.59
CA ARG A 184 1.97 18.69 3.36
C ARG A 184 1.19 17.90 2.32
N LEU A 185 1.57 16.64 2.08
CA LEU A 185 0.86 15.73 1.19
C LEU A 185 -0.65 15.70 1.51
N LEU A 186 -1.02 15.47 2.77
CA LEU A 186 -2.42 15.42 3.18
C LEU A 186 -3.18 16.73 2.99
N ARG A 187 -2.52 17.88 3.12
CA ARG A 187 -3.14 19.19 2.83
C ARG A 187 -3.37 19.38 1.34
N GLU A 188 -2.40 19.01 0.52
CA GLU A 188 -2.49 19.14 -0.94
C GLU A 188 -3.52 18.18 -1.56
N CYS A 189 -3.71 17.00 -0.94
CA CYS A 189 -4.79 16.06 -1.26
C CYS A 189 -6.15 16.50 -0.70
N ALA A 190 -6.24 17.63 0.01
CA ALA A 190 -7.43 18.10 0.71
C ALA A 190 -8.00 17.07 1.71
N LEU A 191 -7.15 16.24 2.32
CA LEU A 191 -7.51 15.23 3.34
C LEU A 191 -7.29 15.74 4.78
N TRP A 192 -6.68 16.90 4.96
CA TRP A 192 -6.51 17.55 6.27
C TRP A 192 -7.71 18.43 6.66
N PRO A 193 -8.13 18.47 7.95
CA PRO A 193 -7.71 17.62 9.06
C PRO A 193 -8.34 16.22 8.99
N ARG A 194 -7.65 15.26 9.60
CA ARG A 194 -7.97 13.82 9.58
C ARG A 194 -7.88 13.18 10.95
N ASP A 195 -8.55 12.04 11.08
CA ASP A 195 -8.34 11.04 12.13
C ASP A 195 -7.67 9.81 11.51
N TYR A 196 -6.66 9.26 12.19
CA TYR A 196 -6.19 7.91 11.91
C TYR A 196 -7.00 6.95 12.76
N LEU A 197 -7.69 6.03 12.11
CA LEU A 197 -8.61 5.10 12.77
C LEU A 197 -7.89 3.82 13.18
N GLU A 198 -6.97 3.37 12.34
CA GLU A 198 -6.23 2.12 12.51
C GLU A 198 -4.82 2.28 11.92
N LYS A 199 -3.86 1.47 12.39
CA LYS A 199 -2.49 1.37 11.86
C LYS A 199 -2.09 -0.09 11.66
N ILE A 200 -1.41 -0.39 10.56
CA ILE A 200 -0.64 -1.62 10.34
C ILE A 200 0.84 -1.25 10.34
N GLU A 201 1.65 -1.99 11.08
CA GLU A 201 3.11 -1.88 11.09
C GLU A 201 3.72 -3.21 10.66
N PHE A 202 4.42 -3.22 9.53
CA PHE A 202 4.95 -4.44 8.94
C PHE A 202 6.28 -4.82 9.60
N ASN A 203 6.49 -6.11 9.81
CA ASN A 203 7.72 -6.64 10.38
C ASN A 203 8.85 -6.58 9.34
N SER A 204 10.06 -6.20 9.76
CA SER A 204 11.25 -6.22 8.91
C SER A 204 11.63 -7.62 8.42
N SER A 205 11.25 -8.68 9.14
CA SER A 205 11.49 -10.06 8.70
C SER A 205 10.52 -10.54 7.61
N GLU A 206 9.37 -9.88 7.46
CA GLU A 206 8.34 -10.22 6.48
C GLU A 206 7.79 -8.93 5.85
N PRO A 207 8.61 -8.20 5.09
CA PRO A 207 8.22 -6.91 4.55
C PRO A 207 7.04 -7.04 3.58
N PHE A 208 6.24 -5.98 3.50
CA PHE A 208 5.26 -5.82 2.44
C PHE A 208 5.87 -4.88 1.39
N PHE A 209 6.18 -5.39 0.20
CA PHE A 209 6.89 -4.59 -0.79
C PHE A 209 5.95 -3.61 -1.51
N LEU A 210 6.49 -2.49 -1.99
CA LEU A 210 5.68 -1.50 -2.69
C LEU A 210 5.02 -2.05 -3.96
N TYR A 211 5.71 -2.92 -4.72
CA TYR A 211 5.11 -3.56 -5.90
C TYR A 211 3.95 -4.51 -5.52
N GLN A 212 4.01 -5.17 -4.36
CA GLN A 212 2.90 -5.99 -3.85
C GLN A 212 1.68 -5.12 -3.55
N LEU A 213 1.90 -3.97 -2.90
CA LEU A 213 0.81 -3.00 -2.68
C LEU A 213 0.24 -2.50 -4.01
N ALA A 214 1.07 -2.12 -4.97
CA ALA A 214 0.62 -1.65 -6.28
C ALA A 214 -0.22 -2.71 -7.02
N THR A 215 0.21 -3.98 -6.99
CA THR A 215 -0.56 -5.11 -7.53
C THR A 215 -1.91 -5.28 -6.84
N LEU A 216 -1.95 -5.25 -5.50
CA LEU A 216 -3.21 -5.36 -4.75
C LEU A 216 -4.20 -4.25 -5.13
N VAL A 217 -3.72 -3.01 -5.18
CA VAL A 217 -4.56 -1.85 -5.51
C VAL A 217 -5.02 -1.91 -6.96
N HIS A 218 -4.16 -2.34 -7.88
CA HIS A 218 -4.54 -2.57 -9.28
C HIS A 218 -5.68 -3.59 -9.38
N VAL A 219 -5.55 -4.77 -8.75
CA VAL A 219 -6.59 -5.81 -8.73
C VAL A 219 -7.92 -5.29 -8.14
N VAL A 220 -7.87 -4.53 -7.05
CA VAL A 220 -9.08 -3.92 -6.46
C VAL A 220 -9.73 -2.90 -7.40
N SER A 221 -8.91 -2.05 -8.04
CA SER A 221 -9.39 -1.01 -8.96
C SER A 221 -10.05 -1.62 -10.20
N ASP A 222 -9.46 -2.69 -10.75
CA ASP A 222 -9.96 -3.39 -11.93
C ASP A 222 -11.31 -4.09 -11.68
N LYS A 223 -11.53 -4.59 -10.45
CA LYS A 223 -12.83 -5.20 -10.07
C LYS A 223 -13.98 -4.20 -10.06
N SER A 224 -13.70 -2.92 -9.85
CA SER A 224 -14.72 -1.86 -9.82
C SER A 224 -14.20 -0.62 -10.52
N PRO A 225 -14.28 -0.53 -11.86
CA PRO A 225 -13.77 0.64 -12.60
C PRO A 225 -14.70 1.86 -12.51
N ASN A 226 -15.94 1.67 -12.07
CA ASN A 226 -16.97 2.72 -12.05
C ASN A 226 -17.18 3.30 -10.65
N TYR A 227 -17.38 4.61 -10.59
CA TYR A 227 -17.80 5.30 -9.37
C TYR A 227 -19.32 5.25 -9.26
N ALA A 228 -19.84 4.40 -8.38
CA ALA A 228 -21.27 4.37 -8.06
C ALA A 228 -21.54 5.12 -6.74
N MET A 229 -22.03 6.37 -6.80
CA MET A 229 -22.20 7.24 -5.62
C MET A 229 -23.01 6.59 -4.49
N ALA A 230 -24.03 5.80 -4.82
CA ALA A 230 -24.87 5.08 -3.86
C ALA A 230 -24.07 4.14 -2.94
N TYR A 231 -22.92 3.65 -3.41
CA TYR A 231 -22.08 2.69 -2.69
C TYR A 231 -20.95 3.34 -1.90
N ARG A 232 -20.85 4.67 -1.88
CA ARG A 232 -19.84 5.39 -1.09
C ARG A 232 -18.43 4.84 -1.38
N ASN A 233 -18.03 4.84 -2.66
CA ASN A 233 -16.90 4.04 -3.13
C ASN A 233 -15.57 4.27 -2.43
N CYS A 234 -15.31 5.45 -1.83
CA CYS A 234 -14.09 5.65 -1.07
C CYS A 234 -14.03 4.78 0.20
N TYR A 235 -15.17 4.56 0.87
CA TYR A 235 -15.29 3.66 2.02
C TYR A 235 -15.11 2.20 1.61
N TRP A 236 -15.72 1.82 0.47
CA TRP A 236 -15.56 0.50 -0.13
C TRP A 236 -14.11 0.22 -0.50
N PHE A 237 -13.50 1.13 -1.25
CA PHE A 237 -12.16 0.99 -1.78
C PHE A 237 -11.10 0.94 -0.68
N ALA A 238 -11.07 1.95 0.21
CA ALA A 238 -10.11 1.97 1.31
C ALA A 238 -10.35 0.78 2.26
N GLY A 239 -11.62 0.49 2.58
CA GLY A 239 -11.98 -0.62 3.46
C GLY A 239 -11.54 -1.98 2.93
N LEU A 240 -11.76 -2.25 1.65
CA LEU A 240 -11.41 -3.52 1.01
C LEU A 240 -9.90 -3.73 0.95
N ILE A 241 -9.14 -2.72 0.51
CA ILE A 241 -7.67 -2.78 0.45
C ILE A 241 -7.09 -3.01 1.85
N TRP A 242 -7.61 -2.30 2.86
CA TRP A 242 -7.23 -2.49 4.25
C TRP A 242 -7.43 -3.93 4.74
N GLU A 243 -8.62 -4.48 4.53
CA GLU A 243 -8.94 -5.85 4.94
C GLU A 243 -8.10 -6.90 4.20
N CYS A 244 -7.79 -6.67 2.92
CA CYS A 244 -6.87 -7.53 2.17
C CYS A 244 -5.44 -7.47 2.75
N MET A 245 -4.89 -6.28 3.07
CA MET A 245 -3.56 -6.18 3.68
C MET A 245 -3.49 -6.91 5.04
N ARG A 246 -4.54 -6.78 5.87
CA ARG A 246 -4.64 -7.52 7.13
C ARG A 246 -4.65 -9.03 6.93
N HIS A 247 -5.38 -9.50 5.91
CA HIS A 247 -5.47 -10.91 5.58
C HIS A 247 -4.12 -11.47 5.07
N LEU A 248 -3.42 -10.70 4.23
CA LEU A 248 -2.14 -11.09 3.62
C LEU A 248 -0.95 -11.01 4.58
N ARG A 249 -1.04 -10.27 5.69
CA ARG A 249 0.04 -10.09 6.67
C ARG A 249 -0.44 -10.27 8.11
N PRO A 250 -0.95 -11.46 8.50
CA PRO A 250 -1.51 -11.68 9.83
C PRO A 250 -0.50 -11.48 10.98
N SER A 251 0.80 -11.57 10.68
CA SER A 251 1.92 -11.37 11.59
C SER A 251 2.26 -9.90 11.89
N ALA A 252 1.69 -8.95 11.15
CA ALA A 252 1.97 -7.52 11.32
C ALA A 252 1.45 -6.96 12.67
N GLY A 253 2.02 -5.85 13.12
CA GLY A 253 1.52 -5.11 14.28
C GLY A 253 0.26 -4.32 13.93
N TYR A 254 -0.76 -4.37 14.80
CA TYR A 254 -2.05 -3.71 14.58
C TYR A 254 -2.40 -2.77 15.73
N ASP A 255 -2.76 -1.52 15.40
CA ASP A 255 -3.46 -0.60 16.30
C ASP A 255 -4.88 -0.36 15.75
N ASP A 256 -5.89 -0.81 16.48
CA ASP A 256 -7.30 -0.77 16.07
C ASP A 256 -8.19 0.05 17.02
N ARG A 257 -7.59 0.92 17.85
CA ARG A 257 -8.28 1.69 18.90
C ARG A 257 -9.52 2.45 18.42
N LEU A 258 -9.55 2.89 17.16
CA LEU A 258 -10.66 3.64 16.57
C LEU A 258 -11.35 2.92 15.40
N ALA A 259 -11.13 1.61 15.24
CA ALA A 259 -11.70 0.78 14.16
C ALA A 259 -13.24 0.84 14.09
N ALA A 260 -13.92 1.05 15.23
CA ALA A 260 -15.38 1.20 15.28
C ALA A 260 -15.92 2.38 14.45
N ASN A 261 -15.07 3.34 14.07
CA ASN A 261 -15.43 4.50 13.25
C ASN A 261 -15.24 4.29 11.74
N ARG A 262 -14.62 3.17 11.33
CA ARG A 262 -14.44 2.81 9.92
C ARG A 262 -15.77 2.55 9.24
N GLY A 263 -15.90 2.94 7.97
CA GLY A 263 -17.11 2.75 7.19
C GLY A 263 -18.30 3.63 7.61
N LYS A 264 -18.20 4.33 8.74
CA LYS A 264 -19.35 5.05 9.36
C LYS A 264 -19.57 6.41 8.70
N PHE A 265 -20.69 6.58 8.01
CA PHE A 265 -21.14 7.90 7.56
C PHE A 265 -22.63 8.09 7.85
N SER A 266 -22.89 9.09 8.70
CA SER A 266 -24.18 9.27 9.37
C SER A 266 -24.61 7.95 10.05
N ILE A 267 -25.82 7.47 9.75
CA ILE A 267 -26.39 6.24 10.29
C ILE A 267 -25.94 4.96 9.56
N LEU A 268 -25.33 5.05 8.37
CA LEU A 268 -24.91 3.84 7.64
C LEU A 268 -23.43 3.52 7.93
N ARG A 269 -23.14 2.23 8.03
CA ARG A 269 -21.79 1.68 8.18
C ARG A 269 -21.52 0.74 7.02
N TYR A 270 -20.46 1.00 6.28
CA TYR A 270 -19.95 0.08 5.27
C TYR A 270 -18.95 -0.90 5.91
N LYS A 271 -19.00 -2.16 5.50
CA LYS A 271 -18.02 -3.19 5.84
C LYS A 271 -17.85 -4.08 4.60
N PRO A 272 -16.61 -4.31 4.12
CA PRO A 272 -16.38 -5.28 3.05
C PRO A 272 -16.91 -6.66 3.43
N GLU A 273 -17.53 -7.34 2.47
CA GLU A 273 -17.96 -8.72 2.66
C GLU A 273 -16.74 -9.64 2.64
N VAL A 274 -16.75 -10.66 3.49
CA VAL A 274 -15.63 -11.62 3.62
C VAL A 274 -15.35 -12.31 2.28
N GLN A 275 -16.40 -12.73 1.57
CA GLN A 275 -16.29 -13.35 0.24
C GLN A 275 -15.69 -12.41 -0.80
N GLU A 276 -16.00 -11.10 -0.72
CA GLU A 276 -15.45 -10.11 -1.64
C GLU A 276 -13.94 -9.92 -1.42
N ARG A 277 -13.52 -9.85 -0.14
CA ARG A 277 -12.12 -9.79 0.27
C ARG A 277 -11.37 -11.03 -0.20
N ASP A 278 -11.88 -12.22 0.11
CA ASP A 278 -11.21 -13.48 -0.22
C ASP A 278 -11.03 -13.62 -1.74
N ALA A 279 -12.07 -13.29 -2.53
CA ALA A 279 -11.96 -13.28 -3.98
C ALA A 279 -10.93 -12.27 -4.52
N ILE A 280 -10.71 -11.14 -3.84
CA ILE A 280 -9.62 -10.21 -4.19
C ILE A 280 -8.26 -10.80 -3.82
N CYS A 281 -8.13 -11.40 -2.64
CA CYS A 281 -6.88 -12.04 -2.20
C CYS A 281 -6.48 -13.17 -3.16
N ASP A 282 -7.41 -14.02 -3.59
CA ASP A 282 -7.16 -15.06 -4.58
C ASP A 282 -6.69 -14.49 -5.94
N ALA A 283 -7.30 -13.37 -6.38
CA ALA A 283 -6.91 -12.70 -7.60
C ALA A 283 -5.52 -12.06 -7.48
N PHE A 284 -5.24 -11.44 -6.33
CA PHE A 284 -3.95 -10.89 -5.98
C PHE A 284 -2.86 -11.96 -5.99
N GLU A 285 -3.07 -13.11 -5.36
CA GLU A 285 -2.07 -14.19 -5.32
C GLU A 285 -1.74 -14.72 -6.72
N LYS A 286 -2.75 -14.88 -7.58
CA LYS A 286 -2.56 -15.26 -8.99
C LYS A 286 -1.73 -14.22 -9.74
N GLU A 287 -2.06 -12.95 -9.58
CA GLU A 287 -1.34 -11.85 -10.23
C GLU A 287 0.09 -11.75 -9.72
N MET A 288 0.30 -11.92 -8.41
CA MET A 288 1.62 -11.94 -7.79
C MET A 288 2.50 -13.06 -8.32
N ALA A 289 1.96 -14.26 -8.54
CA ALA A 289 2.73 -15.34 -9.15
C ALA A 289 3.27 -14.96 -10.55
N LEU A 290 2.49 -14.20 -11.34
CA LEU A 290 2.91 -13.69 -12.64
C LEU A 290 3.96 -12.58 -12.50
N VAL A 291 3.79 -11.68 -11.53
CA VAL A 291 4.77 -10.63 -11.21
C VAL A 291 6.11 -11.25 -10.82
N GLU A 292 6.13 -12.19 -9.87
CA GLU A 292 7.36 -12.85 -9.41
C GLU A 292 8.07 -13.59 -10.54
N SER A 293 7.33 -14.28 -11.41
CA SER A 293 7.90 -14.94 -12.58
C SER A 293 8.62 -13.95 -13.51
N ARG A 294 8.01 -12.78 -13.77
CA ARG A 294 8.60 -11.70 -14.56
C ARG A 294 9.87 -11.15 -13.88
N LEU A 295 9.82 -10.86 -12.58
CA LEU A 295 10.97 -10.35 -11.83
C LEU A 295 12.15 -11.33 -11.85
N VAL A 296 11.90 -12.64 -11.67
CA VAL A 296 12.91 -13.69 -11.81
C VAL A 296 13.52 -13.72 -13.21
N ALA A 297 12.69 -13.65 -14.26
CA ALA A 297 13.16 -13.64 -15.65
C ALA A 297 14.04 -12.41 -15.94
N SER A 298 13.60 -11.23 -15.51
CA SER A 298 14.34 -9.97 -15.67
C SER A 298 15.68 -9.99 -14.94
N ARG A 299 15.73 -10.51 -13.70
CA ARG A 299 17.00 -10.71 -12.97
C ARG A 299 17.97 -11.61 -13.74
N LYS A 300 17.48 -12.72 -14.29
CA LYS A 300 18.33 -13.65 -15.06
C LYS A 300 18.88 -13.01 -16.34
N LEU A 301 18.07 -12.24 -17.05
CA LEU A 301 18.51 -11.50 -18.25
C LEU A 301 19.58 -10.47 -17.89
N TRP A 302 19.37 -9.74 -16.80
CA TRP A 302 20.32 -8.74 -16.31
C TRP A 302 21.66 -9.34 -15.91
N SER A 303 21.64 -10.44 -15.13
CA SER A 303 22.86 -11.16 -14.77
C SER A 303 23.63 -11.66 -15.99
N ARG A 304 22.95 -12.05 -17.07
CA ARG A 304 23.59 -12.44 -18.34
C ARG A 304 24.24 -11.27 -19.06
N MET A 305 23.58 -10.11 -19.11
CA MET A 305 24.11 -8.91 -19.75
C MET A 305 25.36 -8.39 -19.03
N ASN A 306 25.35 -8.41 -17.69
CA ASN A 306 26.48 -7.92 -16.89
C ASN A 306 27.59 -8.98 -16.72
N GLY A 307 27.25 -10.27 -16.73
CA GLY A 307 28.20 -11.37 -16.65
C GLY A 307 29.04 -11.60 -17.91
N LEU A 308 28.66 -10.98 -19.04
CA LEU A 308 29.51 -10.97 -20.26
C LEU A 308 30.77 -10.10 -20.12
N ASN A 309 30.99 -9.43 -18.99
CA ASN A 309 32.22 -8.69 -18.69
C ASN A 309 33.18 -9.39 -17.70
N GLU A 310 32.82 -10.52 -17.10
CA GLU A 310 33.72 -11.24 -16.17
C GLU A 310 34.45 -12.42 -16.81
N GLY A 311 34.42 -12.56 -18.15
CA GLY A 311 34.88 -13.75 -18.86
C GLY A 311 35.81 -13.51 -20.05
N VAL A 312 36.74 -12.56 -19.98
CA VAL A 312 38.05 -12.80 -20.63
C VAL A 312 38.93 -13.42 -19.54
N GLU A 313 38.78 -14.72 -19.39
CA GLU A 313 39.73 -15.55 -18.66
C GLU A 313 41.12 -15.28 -19.26
N PRO A 314 42.12 -14.79 -18.50
CA PRO A 314 43.47 -14.69 -19.01
C PRO A 314 43.93 -16.10 -19.34
N THR A 315 44.01 -16.40 -20.64
CA THR A 315 44.55 -17.66 -21.18
C THR A 315 45.79 -18.02 -20.35
N PRO A 316 45.77 -19.09 -19.55
CA PRO A 316 46.97 -19.51 -18.86
C PRO A 316 48.04 -19.80 -19.93
N PRO A 317 49.27 -19.32 -19.75
CA PRO A 317 50.34 -19.64 -20.69
C PRO A 317 50.46 -21.17 -20.81
N PRO A 318 50.78 -21.69 -22.01
CA PRO A 318 50.80 -23.13 -22.27
C PRO A 318 51.73 -23.83 -21.28
N GLU A 319 51.14 -24.69 -20.45
CA GLU A 319 51.85 -25.55 -19.52
C GLU A 319 52.67 -26.57 -20.30
N VAL A 320 53.99 -26.54 -20.07
CA VAL A 320 54.95 -27.50 -20.61
C VAL A 320 54.71 -28.85 -19.94
N SER A 321 54.29 -29.82 -20.74
CA SER A 321 54.10 -31.23 -20.39
C SER A 321 55.34 -31.85 -19.75
N GLY A 322 55.19 -32.34 -18.51
CA GLY A 322 56.11 -33.26 -17.83
C GLY A 322 55.41 -34.61 -17.55
N PRO A 323 56.15 -35.74 -17.54
CA PRO A 323 55.55 -37.06 -17.67
C PRO A 323 55.04 -37.68 -16.36
N GLU A 324 54.15 -38.64 -16.59
CA GLU A 324 53.36 -39.48 -15.70
C GLU A 324 54.10 -40.11 -14.51
N SER A 325 53.38 -40.21 -13.39
CA SER A 325 53.66 -41.16 -12.32
C SER A 325 52.34 -41.75 -11.83
N GLN A 326 52.17 -43.04 -12.11
CA GLN A 326 51.05 -43.88 -11.72
C GLN A 326 51.11 -44.22 -10.22
N GLY A 327 49.96 -44.23 -9.53
CA GLY A 327 49.84 -44.79 -8.18
C GLY A 327 48.39 -44.90 -7.69
N PRO A 328 48.06 -45.87 -6.81
CA PRO A 328 46.86 -46.70 -6.99
C PRO A 328 45.70 -46.43 -6.01
N TYR A 329 44.51 -46.81 -6.48
CA TYR A 329 43.31 -47.31 -5.78
C TYR A 329 42.96 -46.79 -4.37
N LYS A 330 41.76 -46.19 -4.27
CA LYS A 330 40.94 -46.20 -3.04
C LYS A 330 39.50 -46.63 -3.32
N PRO A 331 38.83 -47.34 -2.38
CA PRO A 331 37.57 -48.03 -2.62
C PRO A 331 36.34 -47.14 -2.41
N ASN A 332 35.25 -47.53 -3.09
CA ASN A 332 33.94 -46.88 -3.09
C ASN A 332 33.28 -46.85 -1.70
N PRO A 333 32.57 -45.77 -1.34
CA PRO A 333 31.65 -45.76 -0.21
C PRO A 333 30.28 -46.37 -0.58
N PRO A 334 29.55 -46.93 0.40
CA PRO A 334 28.33 -47.70 0.17
C PRO A 334 27.11 -46.83 -0.13
N GLU A 335 26.26 -47.37 -1.01
CA GLU A 335 24.94 -46.87 -1.41
C GLU A 335 24.02 -46.67 -0.19
N LYS A 336 23.48 -45.46 -0.05
CA LYS A 336 22.33 -45.20 0.83
C LYS A 336 21.06 -45.25 -0.01
N HIS A 337 20.27 -46.29 0.21
CA HIS A 337 18.86 -46.36 -0.15
C HIS A 337 18.10 -45.20 0.50
N LEU A 338 17.54 -44.30 -0.31
CA LEU A 338 16.49 -43.38 0.09
C LEU A 338 15.19 -43.84 -0.58
N SER A 339 14.26 -44.33 0.23
CA SER A 339 12.88 -44.60 -0.16
C SER A 339 12.17 -43.27 -0.41
N TYR A 340 11.75 -43.04 -1.65
CA TYR A 340 10.77 -42.01 -1.99
C TYR A 340 9.38 -42.60 -1.76
N ASP A 341 8.71 -42.15 -0.69
CA ASP A 341 7.29 -42.38 -0.50
C ASP A 341 6.49 -41.50 -1.46
N GLU A 342 5.67 -42.18 -2.26
CA GLU A 342 4.57 -41.65 -3.04
C GLU A 342 3.57 -40.91 -2.14
N ASN A 343 3.30 -39.65 -2.44
CA ASN A 343 1.99 -39.05 -2.15
C ASN A 343 1.63 -38.03 -3.22
N ARG A 344 1.28 -38.55 -4.41
CA ARG A 344 0.45 -37.85 -5.39
C ARG A 344 -1.01 -38.12 -5.04
N HIS A 345 -1.67 -37.14 -4.41
CA HIS A 345 -3.13 -37.06 -4.47
C HIS A 345 -3.53 -36.02 -5.51
N ALA A 346 -4.13 -36.56 -6.57
CA ALA A 346 -4.76 -35.84 -7.64
C ALA A 346 -5.99 -35.10 -7.12
N MET A 347 -6.04 -33.78 -7.31
CA MET A 347 -7.30 -33.06 -7.39
C MET A 347 -7.45 -32.55 -8.82
N GLY A 348 -8.30 -33.26 -9.56
CA GLY A 348 -8.68 -32.91 -10.92
C GLY A 348 -9.40 -31.58 -10.95
N MET A 349 -8.91 -30.68 -11.80
CA MET A 349 -9.67 -29.53 -12.25
C MET A 349 -10.76 -30.01 -13.22
N HIS A 350 -12.02 -29.84 -12.81
CA HIS A 350 -13.18 -29.86 -13.70
C HIS A 350 -13.71 -28.43 -13.83
N CYS A 351 -13.22 -27.71 -14.83
CA CYS A 351 -13.82 -26.46 -15.26
C CYS A 351 -15.06 -26.78 -16.10
N ASN A 352 -16.23 -26.83 -15.45
CA ASN A 352 -17.50 -26.84 -16.16
C ASN A 352 -17.93 -25.43 -16.50
N ASN A 353 -17.94 -25.15 -17.81
CA ASN A 353 -18.72 -24.11 -18.44
C ASN A 353 -20.21 -24.22 -18.04
N VAL A 354 -20.77 -23.19 -17.40
CA VAL A 354 -22.22 -22.98 -17.39
C VAL A 354 -22.56 -21.56 -17.83
N LYS A 355 -23.16 -21.52 -19.02
CA LYS A 355 -23.90 -20.42 -19.60
C LYS A 355 -25.03 -19.95 -18.67
N LYS A 356 -25.16 -18.63 -18.56
CA LYS A 356 -26.40 -17.86 -18.78
C LYS A 356 -27.65 -18.30 -17.99
N ARG A 357 -28.03 -17.57 -16.94
CA ARG A 357 -29.44 -17.35 -16.58
C ARG A 357 -29.67 -15.97 -15.95
N ARG A 358 -30.42 -15.14 -16.69
CA ARG A 358 -31.26 -14.06 -16.14
C ARG A 358 -32.28 -14.68 -15.17
N SER A 359 -32.57 -14.01 -14.06
CA SER A 359 -33.86 -13.36 -13.82
C SER A 359 -34.14 -13.15 -12.32
N LEU A 360 -34.57 -11.92 -12.00
CA LEU A 360 -35.57 -11.54 -11.00
C LEU A 360 -35.32 -11.94 -9.53
N TRP A 361 -35.20 -10.96 -8.63
CA TRP A 361 -35.94 -10.88 -7.35
C TRP A 361 -35.71 -9.47 -6.76
N PHE A 362 -36.73 -8.62 -6.83
CA PHE A 362 -36.84 -7.38 -6.04
C PHE A 362 -38.05 -7.55 -5.11
N GLY A 363 -37.81 -7.74 -3.81
CA GLY A 363 -38.83 -7.60 -2.78
C GLY A 363 -38.85 -6.17 -2.26
N ARG A 364 -39.71 -5.31 -2.85
CA ARG A 364 -40.09 -4.02 -2.24
C ARG A 364 -41.05 -4.28 -1.07
N ARG A 365 -40.71 -3.79 0.12
CA ARG A 365 -41.73 -3.41 1.12
C ARG A 365 -41.89 -1.90 1.05
N ASN A 366 -43.06 -1.47 0.58
CA ASN A 366 -43.56 -0.13 0.77
C ASN A 366 -44.16 -0.07 2.19
N SER A 367 -43.68 0.85 3.03
CA SER A 367 -44.43 1.34 4.18
C SER A 367 -44.84 2.78 3.89
N SER A 368 -46.10 2.96 3.57
CA SER A 368 -46.77 4.25 3.46
C SER A 368 -46.83 4.88 4.85
N PHE A 369 -46.39 6.13 4.97
CA PHE A 369 -46.81 7.03 6.04
C PHE A 369 -47.71 8.06 5.38
N GLU A 370 -49.00 8.00 5.70
CA GLU A 370 -49.94 9.11 5.50
C GLU A 370 -49.80 10.09 6.66
N LEU A 371 -49.91 11.38 6.34
CA LEU A 371 -50.03 12.50 7.27
C LEU A 371 -51.50 12.86 7.42
#